data_AF-A0A382ZJL4-F1
#
_entry.id   AF-A0A382ZJL4-F1
#
_cell.length_a   1.000
_cell.length_b   1.000
_cell.length_c   1.000
_cell.angle_alpha   90.00
_cell.angle_beta   90.00
_cell.angle_gamma   90.00
#
_symmetry.space_group_name_H-M   'P 1'
#
loop_
_entity.id
_entity.type
_entity.pdbx_description
1 polymer ?
#
loop_
_entity_poly.entity_id
_entity_poly.type
_entity_poly.pdbx_seq_one_letter_code
_entity_poly.pdbx_strand_id
1 'polypeptide(L)'
;MNIKQLFDIEHPILQAPMAGASTPDLVANVSEAGGLGGLGAAAMPPDYLRKQIQAIKQRTSAAFSVNLFSPASEIFDPESQPGDKFSALLAGYHQEFELGEVPAPGNLFGPAEEQLQVLLDERVPVISFHFGAEPEHVDAIHDAGLKVICSATNIKEAKILESIGVDAVIAQGSEAGGHRGTFIGSYQDSLI
;
A
#
# COMPACT_ATOMS: atom_id res chain seq x y z
N MET A 1 -15.29 -18.55 8.36
CA MET A 1 -15.34 -17.12 8.75
C MET A 1 -15.57 -16.30 7.49
N ASN A 2 -16.43 -15.29 7.51
CA ASN A 2 -16.63 -14.38 6.36
C ASN A 2 -15.86 -13.05 6.58
N ILE A 3 -15.77 -12.20 5.54
CA ILE A 3 -15.02 -10.93 5.58
C ILE A 3 -15.44 -10.03 6.75
N LYS A 4 -16.75 -9.96 7.05
CA LYS A 4 -17.26 -9.16 8.17
C LYS A 4 -16.74 -9.64 9.51
N GLN A 5 -16.75 -10.96 9.73
CA GLN A 5 -16.21 -11.57 10.94
C GLN A 5 -14.68 -11.49 11.00
N LEU A 6 -14.00 -11.54 9.86
CA LEU A 6 -12.54 -11.47 9.78
C LEU A 6 -12.01 -10.11 10.25
N PHE A 7 -12.71 -9.02 9.91
CA PHE A 7 -12.28 -7.64 10.23
C PHE A 7 -13.11 -6.93 11.30
N ASP A 8 -14.11 -7.62 11.88
CA ASP A 8 -15.05 -7.03 12.85
C ASP A 8 -15.75 -5.77 12.30
N ILE A 9 -16.37 -5.91 11.11
CA ILE A 9 -17.07 -4.82 10.40
C ILE A 9 -18.52 -5.20 10.05
N GLU A 10 -19.40 -4.20 9.96
CA GLU A 10 -20.83 -4.39 9.65
C GLU A 10 -21.10 -4.52 8.15
N HIS A 11 -20.35 -3.76 7.35
CA HIS A 11 -20.48 -3.66 5.92
C HIS A 11 -19.21 -4.21 5.25
N PRO A 12 -19.31 -5.12 4.27
CA PRO A 12 -18.14 -5.69 3.60
C PRO A 12 -17.58 -4.70 2.55
N ILE A 13 -17.25 -3.49 3.00
CA ILE A 13 -16.79 -2.37 2.18
C ILE A 13 -15.45 -1.91 2.75
N LEU A 14 -14.39 -2.05 1.95
CA LEU A 14 -13.09 -1.44 2.20
C LEU A 14 -12.99 -0.16 1.37
N GLN A 15 -12.81 0.99 2.02
CA GLN A 15 -12.37 2.20 1.31
C GLN A 15 -10.90 2.03 0.94
N ALA A 16 -10.61 1.98 -0.37
CA ALA A 16 -9.28 1.68 -0.87
C ALA A 16 -8.22 2.66 -0.32
N PRO A 17 -7.10 2.18 0.24
CA PRO A 17 -6.02 3.04 0.70
C PRO A 17 -5.35 3.75 -0.48
N MET A 18 -5.39 5.07 -0.51
CA MET A 18 -4.92 5.88 -1.64
C MET A 18 -3.84 6.85 -1.15
N ALA A 19 -2.57 6.52 -1.37
CA ALA A 19 -1.46 7.38 -1.00
C ALA A 19 -1.63 8.78 -1.63
N GLY A 20 -1.58 9.84 -0.80
CA GLY A 20 -1.81 11.22 -1.23
C GLY A 20 -3.28 11.67 -1.32
N ALA A 21 -4.25 10.77 -1.15
CA ALA A 21 -5.69 11.10 -1.21
C ALA A 21 -6.49 10.65 0.02
N SER A 22 -6.20 9.47 0.60
CA SER A 22 -6.82 9.03 1.85
C SER A 22 -6.30 9.84 3.03
N THR A 23 -7.20 10.35 3.88
CA THR A 23 -6.88 11.13 5.08
C THR A 23 -7.35 10.41 6.35
N PRO A 24 -6.79 10.74 7.53
CA PRO A 24 -7.29 10.22 8.80
C PRO A 24 -8.80 10.36 8.99
N ASP A 25 -9.36 11.52 8.61
CA ASP A 25 -10.80 11.79 8.73
C ASP A 25 -11.62 10.90 7.80
N LEU A 26 -11.18 10.68 6.56
CA LEU A 26 -11.87 9.77 5.64
C LEU A 26 -11.89 8.34 6.20
N VAL A 27 -10.73 7.87 6.67
CA VAL A 27 -10.56 6.53 7.24
C VAL A 27 -11.48 6.36 8.45
N ALA A 28 -11.44 7.30 9.40
CA ALA A 28 -12.26 7.23 10.61
C ALA A 28 -13.76 7.25 10.30
N ASN A 29 -14.22 8.11 9.38
CA ASN A 29 -15.63 8.19 9.01
C ASN A 29 -16.14 6.89 8.35
N VAL A 30 -15.32 6.25 7.50
CA VAL A 30 -15.70 4.96 6.89
C VAL A 30 -15.77 3.86 7.93
N SER A 31 -14.80 3.82 8.85
CA SER A 31 -14.77 2.84 9.94
C SER A 31 -15.93 3.04 10.93
N GLU A 32 -16.27 4.27 11.30
CA GLU A 32 -17.45 4.58 12.13
C GLU A 32 -18.77 4.21 11.43
N ALA A 33 -18.82 4.31 10.11
CA ALA A 33 -19.97 3.88 9.30
C ALA A 33 -20.07 2.34 9.14
N GLY A 34 -19.20 1.57 9.82
CA GLY A 34 -19.24 0.10 9.82
C GLY A 34 -18.51 -0.56 8.65
N GLY A 35 -17.78 0.19 7.82
CA GLY A 35 -16.85 -0.34 6.83
C GLY A 35 -15.43 -0.50 7.38
N LEU A 36 -14.48 -0.81 6.49
CA LEU A 36 -13.05 -0.79 6.78
C LEU A 36 -12.41 0.42 6.08
N GLY A 37 -12.08 1.48 6.83
CA GLY A 37 -11.34 2.62 6.29
C GLY A 37 -9.90 2.24 5.95
N GLY A 38 -9.31 2.81 4.89
CA GLY A 38 -7.96 2.47 4.42
C GLY A 38 -7.05 3.69 4.24
N LEU A 39 -5.90 3.72 4.93
CA LEU A 39 -4.87 4.75 4.80
C LEU A 39 -3.74 4.27 3.88
N GLY A 40 -3.46 4.98 2.78
CA GLY A 40 -2.27 4.73 1.95
C GLY A 40 -1.03 5.42 2.50
N ALA A 41 -0.02 4.64 2.91
CA ALA A 41 1.16 5.14 3.61
C ALA A 41 2.49 4.98 2.85
N ALA A 42 2.46 4.51 1.59
CA ALA A 42 3.65 4.15 0.81
C ALA A 42 4.80 5.19 0.82
N ALA A 43 4.48 6.49 0.79
CA ALA A 43 5.48 7.58 0.77
C ALA A 43 5.60 8.33 2.11
N MET A 44 5.00 7.82 3.20
CA MET A 44 5.00 8.51 4.49
C MET A 44 6.23 8.14 5.32
N PRO A 45 7.03 9.13 5.80
CA PRO A 45 8.07 8.86 6.78
C PRO A 45 7.49 8.22 8.06
N PRO A 46 8.19 7.29 8.73
CA PRO A 46 7.67 6.55 9.88
C PRO A 46 7.09 7.42 11.00
N ASP A 47 7.76 8.52 11.35
CA ASP A 47 7.26 9.46 12.37
C ASP A 47 5.98 10.19 11.97
N TYR A 48 5.82 10.46 10.67
CA TYR A 48 4.58 11.06 10.15
C TYR A 48 3.47 10.03 10.11
N LEU A 49 3.75 8.81 9.64
CA LEU A 49 2.82 7.69 9.64
C LEU A 49 2.25 7.43 11.03
N ARG A 50 3.11 7.39 12.07
CA ARG A 50 2.68 7.24 13.46
C ARG A 50 1.67 8.31 13.87
N LYS A 51 1.91 9.58 13.51
CA LYS A 51 0.97 10.69 13.78
C LYS A 51 -0.37 10.50 13.06
N GLN A 52 -0.36 10.03 11.80
CA GLN A 52 -1.60 9.77 11.06
C GLN A 52 -2.43 8.65 11.70
N ILE A 53 -1.78 7.57 12.13
CA ILE A 53 -2.43 6.46 12.82
C ILE A 53 -3.04 6.91 14.14
N GLN A 54 -2.29 7.69 14.93
CA GLN A 54 -2.77 8.24 16.19
C GLN A 54 -3.96 9.18 15.98
N ALA A 55 -3.97 9.98 14.91
CA ALA A 55 -5.11 10.82 14.55
C ALA A 55 -6.37 9.99 14.24
N ILE A 56 -6.25 8.88 13.50
CA ILE A 56 -7.36 7.94 13.25
C ILE A 56 -7.88 7.36 14.57
N LYS A 57 -6.99 6.87 15.43
CA LYS A 57 -7.36 6.27 16.72
C LYS A 57 -7.97 7.24 17.73
N GLN A 58 -7.61 8.52 17.66
CA GLN A 58 -8.25 9.57 18.46
C GLN A 58 -9.69 9.82 18.00
N ARG A 59 -9.99 9.52 16.72
CA ARG A 59 -11.30 9.71 16.12
C ARG A 59 -12.22 8.52 16.31
N THR A 60 -11.71 7.29 16.15
CA THR A 60 -12.52 6.06 16.19
C THR A 60 -11.81 4.91 16.88
N SER A 61 -12.59 4.02 17.49
CA SER A 61 -12.12 2.72 17.99
C SER A 61 -12.44 1.56 17.04
N ALA A 62 -13.13 1.82 15.92
CA ALA A 62 -13.48 0.81 14.93
C ALA A 62 -12.24 0.37 14.13
N ALA A 63 -12.29 -0.84 13.56
CA ALA A 63 -11.19 -1.38 12.78
C ALA A 63 -10.89 -0.52 11.53
N PHE A 64 -9.62 -0.40 11.19
CA PHE A 64 -9.15 0.28 9.98
C PHE A 64 -7.92 -0.44 9.42
N SER A 65 -7.60 -0.10 8.18
CA SER A 65 -6.47 -0.63 7.44
C SER A 65 -5.41 0.45 7.18
N VAL A 66 -4.14 0.07 7.21
CA VAL A 66 -3.04 0.87 6.69
C VAL A 66 -2.29 0.08 5.61
N ASN A 67 -1.96 0.74 4.51
CA ASN A 67 -1.34 0.12 3.34
C ASN A 67 0.11 0.56 3.17
N LEU A 68 0.98 -0.43 2.96
CA LEU A 68 2.37 -0.26 2.58
C LEU A 68 2.60 -0.83 1.17
N PHE A 69 3.62 -0.32 0.49
CA PHE A 69 4.22 -1.05 -0.61
C PHE A 69 5.19 -2.08 -0.03
N SER A 70 5.31 -3.25 -0.65
CA SER A 70 6.25 -4.28 -0.20
C SER A 70 7.71 -3.79 -0.29
N PRO A 71 8.60 -4.13 0.65
CA PRO A 71 10.02 -3.83 0.57
C PRO A 71 10.69 -4.24 -0.74
N ALA A 72 10.24 -5.33 -1.38
CA ALA A 72 10.74 -5.73 -2.69
C ALA A 72 10.55 -4.65 -3.78
N SER A 73 9.56 -3.75 -3.63
CA SER A 73 9.33 -2.63 -4.54
C SER A 73 10.25 -1.42 -4.33
N GLU A 74 11.03 -1.40 -3.24
CA GLU A 74 11.95 -0.31 -2.91
C GLU A 74 13.33 -0.46 -3.55
N ILE A 75 13.58 -1.61 -4.20
CA ILE A 75 14.85 -1.90 -4.84
C ILE A 75 15.00 -1.03 -6.08
N PHE A 76 15.67 0.10 -5.91
CA PHE A 76 16.08 0.97 -6.99
C PHE A 76 17.28 0.37 -7.72
N ASP A 77 17.14 0.19 -9.03
CA ASP A 77 18.25 -0.16 -9.91
C ASP A 77 18.98 1.14 -10.33
N PRO A 78 20.22 1.39 -9.85
CA PRO A 78 20.96 2.61 -10.21
C PRO A 78 21.30 2.69 -11.70
N GLU A 79 21.33 1.56 -12.40
CA GLU A 79 21.56 1.49 -13.85
C GLU A 79 20.27 1.76 -14.65
N SER A 80 19.10 1.73 -13.98
CA SER A 80 17.81 2.12 -14.56
C SER A 80 17.69 3.64 -14.62
N GLN A 81 18.52 4.23 -15.47
CA GLN A 81 18.49 5.66 -15.77
C GLN A 81 17.47 5.97 -16.87
N PRO A 82 16.76 7.11 -16.79
CA PRO A 82 16.11 7.74 -17.92
C PRO A 82 17.01 7.71 -19.17
N GLY A 83 16.59 6.98 -20.21
CA GLY A 83 17.31 7.01 -21.49
C GLY A 83 17.29 8.43 -22.10
N ASP A 84 18.27 8.74 -22.96
CA ASP A 84 18.49 10.08 -23.53
C ASP A 84 17.21 10.76 -24.05
N LYS A 85 16.32 9.99 -24.69
CA LYS A 85 15.05 10.49 -25.22
C LYS A 85 14.11 11.00 -24.13
N PHE A 86 14.00 10.26 -23.01
CA PHE A 86 13.14 10.65 -21.89
C PHE A 86 13.75 11.84 -21.15
N SER A 87 15.07 11.83 -20.93
CA SER A 87 15.81 12.95 -20.33
C SER A 87 15.66 14.24 -21.12
N ALA A 88 15.80 14.18 -22.46
CA ALA A 88 15.62 15.33 -23.33
C ALA A 88 14.18 15.86 -23.33
N LEU A 89 13.18 14.96 -23.26
CA LEU A 89 11.78 15.35 -23.15
C LEU A 89 11.50 16.11 -21.84
N LEU A 90 12.00 15.61 -20.71
CA LEU A 90 11.87 16.27 -19.41
C LEU A 90 12.57 17.63 -19.38
N ALA A 91 13.79 17.72 -19.95
CA ALA A 91 14.52 18.98 -20.06
C ALA A 91 13.75 20.03 -20.87
N GLY A 92 13.05 19.61 -21.93
CA GLY A 92 12.18 20.48 -22.72
C GLY A 92 11.07 21.10 -21.88
N TYR A 93 10.35 20.30 -21.08
CA TYR A 93 9.32 20.83 -20.18
C TYR A 93 9.89 21.74 -19.10
N HIS A 94 11.04 21.40 -18.52
CA HIS A 94 11.72 22.25 -17.54
C HIS A 94 12.09 23.62 -18.12
N GLN A 95 12.54 23.66 -19.37
CA GLN A 95 12.83 24.91 -20.06
C GLN A 95 11.55 25.71 -20.37
N GLU A 96 10.52 25.05 -20.90
CA GLU A 96 9.24 25.68 -21.26
C GLU A 96 8.55 26.34 -20.05
N PHE A 97 8.58 25.67 -18.90
CA PHE A 97 7.93 26.13 -17.68
C PHE A 97 8.88 26.82 -16.69
N GLU A 98 10.13 27.10 -17.08
CA GLU A 98 11.16 27.76 -16.25
C GLU A 98 11.37 27.08 -14.88
N LEU A 99 11.37 25.74 -14.85
CA LEU A 99 11.41 24.94 -13.61
C LEU A 99 12.83 24.71 -13.06
N GLY A 100 13.87 25.21 -13.74
CA GLY A 100 15.27 24.93 -13.41
C GLY A 100 15.73 23.55 -13.88
N GLU A 101 16.77 23.00 -13.25
CA GLU A 101 17.35 21.71 -13.64
C GLU A 101 16.40 20.53 -13.39
N VAL A 102 16.48 19.51 -14.25
CA VAL A 102 15.72 18.26 -14.06
C VAL A 102 16.30 17.52 -12.84
N PRO A 103 15.49 17.22 -11.81
CA PRO A 103 15.98 16.50 -10.65
C PRO A 103 16.40 15.07 -11.03
N ALA A 104 17.47 14.59 -10.39
CA ALA A 104 17.85 13.18 -10.50
C ALA A 104 16.76 12.28 -9.91
N PRO A 105 16.49 11.10 -10.49
CA PRO A 105 15.61 10.11 -9.87
C PRO A 105 16.08 9.74 -8.47
N GLY A 106 15.12 9.51 -7.57
CA GLY A 106 15.39 9.05 -6.21
C GLY A 106 14.26 8.19 -5.68
N ASN A 107 14.45 7.61 -4.49
CA ASN A 107 13.45 6.77 -3.85
C ASN A 107 12.29 7.62 -3.32
N LEU A 108 11.10 7.38 -3.84
CA LEU A 108 9.87 8.07 -3.45
C LEU A 108 9.07 7.32 -2.37
N PHE A 109 9.26 6.01 -2.26
CA PHE A 109 8.49 5.13 -1.38
C PHE A 109 9.39 4.54 -0.28
N GLY A 110 8.76 4.13 0.81
CA GLY A 110 9.41 3.53 1.96
C GLY A 110 9.86 4.51 3.05
N PRO A 111 10.70 4.03 4.00
CA PRO A 111 11.19 2.66 4.13
C PRO A 111 10.14 1.70 4.75
N ALA A 112 9.78 0.65 4.02
CA ALA A 112 8.67 -0.24 4.34
C ALA A 112 8.90 -1.06 5.61
N GLU A 113 10.15 -1.45 5.91
CA GLU A 113 10.49 -2.14 7.16
C GLU A 113 10.22 -1.28 8.39
N GLU A 114 10.65 -0.01 8.36
CA GLU A 114 10.41 0.91 9.47
C GLU A 114 8.92 1.28 9.57
N GLN A 115 8.25 1.44 8.43
CA GLN A 115 6.81 1.67 8.39
C GLN A 115 6.05 0.48 8.99
N LEU A 116 6.40 -0.76 8.64
CA LEU A 116 5.80 -1.96 9.20
C LEU A 116 5.99 -2.02 10.72
N GLN A 117 7.20 -1.71 11.21
CA GLN A 117 7.43 -1.64 12.65
C GLN A 117 6.49 -0.63 13.33
N VAL A 118 6.25 0.54 12.71
CA VAL A 118 5.25 1.50 13.23
C VAL A 118 3.85 0.87 13.28
N LEU A 119 3.43 0.14 12.25
CA LEU A 119 2.11 -0.50 12.23
C LEU A 119 1.96 -1.57 13.32
N LEU A 120 3.03 -2.34 13.58
CA LEU A 120 3.08 -3.36 14.63
C LEU A 120 3.04 -2.72 16.02
N ASP A 121 3.87 -1.70 16.26
CA ASP A 121 3.91 -0.95 17.53
C ASP A 121 2.56 -0.30 17.84
N GLU A 122 1.95 0.30 16.82
CA GLU A 122 0.62 0.90 16.91
C GLU A 122 -0.50 -0.14 16.81
N ARG A 123 -0.21 -1.44 16.69
CA ARG A 123 -1.22 -2.51 16.63
C ARG A 123 -2.37 -2.22 15.65
N VAL A 124 -2.01 -1.79 14.43
CA VAL A 124 -3.00 -1.50 13.38
C VAL A 124 -3.80 -2.76 13.06
N PRO A 125 -5.15 -2.76 13.14
CA PRO A 125 -5.93 -3.99 13.06
C PRO A 125 -5.74 -4.79 11.77
N VAL A 126 -5.65 -4.08 10.63
CA VAL A 126 -5.45 -4.68 9.32
C VAL A 126 -4.29 -3.98 8.60
N ILE A 127 -3.23 -4.72 8.30
CA ILE A 127 -2.11 -4.25 7.49
C ILE A 127 -2.32 -4.76 6.08
N SER A 128 -2.22 -3.88 5.09
CA SER A 128 -2.36 -4.27 3.69
C SER A 128 -1.08 -3.99 2.93
N PHE A 129 -0.74 -4.87 1.99
CA PHE A 129 0.38 -4.67 1.09
C PHE A 129 -0.07 -4.53 -0.36
N HIS A 130 0.73 -3.77 -1.11
CA HIS A 130 0.67 -3.68 -2.57
C HIS A 130 2.02 -4.11 -3.15
N PHE A 131 2.01 -4.69 -4.36
CA PHE A 131 3.18 -5.26 -5.02
C PHE A 131 3.76 -6.51 -4.35
N GLY A 132 2.92 -7.31 -3.70
CA GLY A 132 3.32 -8.55 -3.05
C GLY A 132 3.40 -8.41 -1.53
N ALA A 133 3.80 -9.48 -0.87
CA ALA A 133 4.06 -9.54 0.57
C ALA A 133 5.10 -10.64 0.83
N GLU A 134 5.94 -10.43 1.83
CA GLU A 134 6.98 -11.36 2.22
C GLU A 134 6.49 -12.27 3.37
N PRO A 135 6.81 -13.58 3.37
CA PRO A 135 6.36 -14.52 4.41
C PRO A 135 6.72 -14.06 5.83
N GLU A 136 7.91 -13.52 6.03
CA GLU A 136 8.40 -13.03 7.32
C GLU A 136 7.56 -11.86 7.87
N HIS A 137 7.03 -10.99 7.00
CA HIS A 137 6.13 -9.92 7.44
C HIS A 137 4.75 -10.48 7.78
N VAL A 138 4.26 -11.46 7.02
CA VAL A 138 2.99 -12.15 7.34
C VAL A 138 3.08 -12.80 8.72
N ASP A 139 4.14 -13.56 8.97
CA ASP A 139 4.40 -14.21 10.26
C ASP A 139 4.47 -13.19 11.40
N ALA A 140 5.22 -12.09 11.23
CA ALA A 140 5.33 -11.04 12.25
C ALA A 140 3.98 -10.35 12.55
N ILE A 141 3.15 -10.12 11.54
CA ILE A 141 1.81 -9.52 11.70
C ILE A 141 0.89 -10.49 12.45
N HIS A 142 0.96 -11.78 12.15
CA HIS A 142 0.20 -12.82 12.84
C HIS A 142 0.64 -13.03 14.29
N ASP A 143 1.94 -13.01 14.57
CA ASP A 143 2.50 -13.08 15.92
C ASP A 143 2.04 -11.90 16.79
N ALA A 144 1.80 -10.73 16.19
CA ALA A 144 1.21 -9.58 16.85
C ALA A 144 -0.31 -9.68 17.06
N GLY A 145 -0.95 -10.71 16.50
CA GLY A 145 -2.41 -10.95 16.55
C GLY A 145 -3.20 -10.04 15.61
N LEU A 146 -2.56 -9.50 14.57
CA LEU A 146 -3.14 -8.58 13.60
C LEU A 146 -3.48 -9.31 12.29
N LYS A 147 -4.09 -8.60 11.34
CA LYS A 147 -4.51 -9.15 10.04
C LYS A 147 -3.68 -8.61 8.91
N VAL A 148 -3.37 -9.46 7.93
CA VAL A 148 -2.67 -9.06 6.70
C VAL A 148 -3.49 -9.38 5.46
N ILE A 149 -3.55 -8.43 4.54
CA ILE A 149 -4.15 -8.61 3.21
C ILE A 149 -3.22 -8.09 2.13
N CYS A 150 -3.31 -8.62 0.91
CA CYS A 150 -2.48 -8.13 -0.19
C CYS A 150 -3.24 -8.19 -1.52
N SER A 151 -2.92 -7.27 -2.44
CA SER A 151 -3.46 -7.26 -3.80
C SER A 151 -2.89 -8.38 -4.66
N ALA A 152 -3.75 -9.09 -5.37
CA ALA A 152 -3.37 -9.91 -6.50
C ALA A 152 -4.14 -9.48 -7.74
N THR A 153 -3.48 -9.61 -8.87
CA THR A 153 -4.02 -9.23 -10.18
C THR A 153 -4.25 -10.43 -11.09
N ASN A 154 -3.80 -11.61 -10.69
CA ASN A 154 -4.06 -12.87 -11.38
C ASN A 154 -4.08 -14.05 -10.38
N ILE A 155 -4.51 -15.23 -10.86
CA ILE A 155 -4.65 -16.44 -10.02
C ILE A 155 -3.30 -16.92 -9.47
N LYS A 156 -2.20 -16.75 -10.22
CA LYS A 156 -0.88 -17.21 -9.78
C LYS A 156 -0.41 -16.38 -8.57
N GLU A 157 -0.60 -15.07 -8.60
CA GLU A 157 -0.33 -14.17 -7.48
C GLU A 157 -1.20 -14.53 -6.27
N ALA A 158 -2.51 -14.72 -6.47
CA ALA A 158 -3.43 -15.09 -5.38
C ALA A 158 -3.01 -16.39 -4.69
N LYS A 159 -2.53 -17.39 -5.44
CA LYS A 159 -2.02 -18.65 -4.89
C LYS A 159 -0.72 -18.48 -4.10
N ILE A 160 0.16 -17.57 -4.52
CA ILE A 160 1.37 -17.25 -3.76
C ILE A 160 0.98 -16.63 -2.42
N LEU A 161 0.10 -15.62 -2.44
CA LEU A 161 -0.37 -14.95 -1.23
C LEU A 161 -1.08 -15.93 -0.28
N GLU A 162 -1.91 -16.84 -0.80
CA GLU A 162 -2.52 -17.92 -0.01
C GLU A 162 -1.44 -18.82 0.63
N SER A 163 -0.41 -19.21 -0.14
CA SER A 163 0.64 -20.13 0.34
C SER A 163 1.51 -19.55 1.45
N ILE A 164 1.64 -18.23 1.52
CA ILE A 164 2.37 -17.52 2.58
C ILE A 164 1.44 -17.07 3.72
N GLY A 165 0.14 -17.37 3.63
CA GLY A 165 -0.78 -17.22 4.75
C GLY A 165 -1.50 -15.87 4.88
N VAL A 166 -1.64 -15.05 3.83
CA VAL A 166 -2.42 -13.80 3.99
C VAL A 166 -3.88 -14.11 4.39
N ASP A 167 -4.48 -13.27 5.24
CA ASP A 167 -5.84 -13.50 5.74
C ASP A 167 -6.91 -13.29 4.65
N ALA A 168 -6.64 -12.42 3.66
CA ALA A 168 -7.48 -12.22 2.48
C ALA A 168 -6.68 -11.64 1.30
N VAL A 169 -7.17 -11.89 0.08
CA VAL A 169 -6.61 -11.36 -1.16
C VAL A 169 -7.55 -10.30 -1.75
N ILE A 170 -7.00 -9.14 -2.12
CA ILE A 170 -7.72 -8.12 -2.89
C ILE A 170 -7.54 -8.44 -4.37
N ALA A 171 -8.58 -8.94 -5.02
CA ALA A 171 -8.56 -9.18 -6.47
C ALA A 171 -8.68 -7.85 -7.23
N GLN A 172 -7.56 -7.30 -7.71
CA GLN A 172 -7.52 -6.04 -8.44
C GLN A 172 -7.73 -6.29 -9.94
N GLY A 173 -8.91 -5.92 -10.45
CA GLY A 173 -9.24 -5.93 -11.87
C GLY A 173 -8.50 -4.86 -12.67
N SER A 174 -8.49 -4.99 -14.00
CA SER A 174 -7.84 -4.05 -14.92
C SER A 174 -8.49 -2.65 -14.94
N GLU A 175 -9.73 -2.55 -14.46
CA GLU A 175 -10.51 -1.31 -14.31
C GLU A 175 -10.09 -0.48 -13.09
N ALA A 176 -9.28 -1.04 -12.19
CA ALA A 176 -8.85 -0.35 -10.98
C ALA A 176 -8.00 0.89 -11.30
N GLY A 177 -8.23 1.99 -10.58
CA GLY A 177 -7.39 3.18 -10.65
C GLY A 177 -6.07 3.02 -9.89
N GLY A 178 -5.11 3.90 -10.18
CA GLY A 178 -3.82 3.95 -9.50
C GLY A 178 -2.84 2.86 -9.97
N HIS A 179 -1.94 2.45 -9.08
CA HIS A 179 -0.92 1.46 -9.40
C HIS A 179 -1.51 0.06 -9.54
N ARG A 180 -1.03 -0.65 -10.55
CA ARG A 180 -1.36 -2.06 -10.75
C ARG A 180 -0.48 -2.94 -9.87
N GLY A 181 -1.06 -3.69 -8.95
CA GLY A 181 -0.37 -4.43 -7.89
C GLY A 181 0.33 -5.72 -8.31
N THR A 182 0.58 -5.89 -9.61
CA THR A 182 1.26 -7.08 -10.16
C THR A 182 2.68 -7.16 -9.59
N PHE A 183 3.06 -8.35 -9.12
CA PHE A 183 4.37 -8.59 -8.50
C PHE A 183 5.08 -9.84 -9.03
N ILE A 184 4.45 -10.61 -9.92
CA ILE A 184 5.12 -11.68 -10.66
C ILE A 184 4.93 -11.49 -12.16
N GLY A 185 5.98 -11.78 -12.94
CA GLY A 185 5.93 -11.72 -14.39
C GLY A 185 5.88 -10.29 -14.94
N SER A 186 5.47 -10.14 -16.20
CA SER A 186 5.41 -8.83 -16.84
C SER A 186 4.11 -8.11 -16.50
N TYR A 187 4.17 -6.77 -16.48
CA TYR A 187 2.98 -5.92 -16.33
C TYR A 187 1.90 -6.25 -17.38
N GLN A 188 2.30 -6.61 -18.61
CA GLN A 188 1.39 -6.90 -19.73
C GLN A 188 0.56 -8.15 -19.52
N ASP A 189 1.14 -9.20 -18.93
CA ASP A 189 0.48 -10.49 -18.67
C ASP A 189 -0.67 -10.40 -17.66
N SER A 190 -0.83 -9.21 -17.12
CA SER A 190 -1.57 -8.92 -15.95
C SER A 190 -2.80 -8.06 -16.32
N LEU A 191 -2.77 -7.35 -17.46
CA LEU A 191 -3.81 -6.40 -17.89
C LEU A 191 -5.17 -6.98 -18.34
N ILE A 192 -5.47 -8.24 -18.00
CA ILE A 192 -6.66 -8.97 -18.48
C ILE A 192 -7.64 -9.16 -17.32
#